data_AF-A0A2P2LY52-F1
#
_entry.id   AF-A0A2P2LY52-F1
#
_cell.length_a   1.000
_cell.length_b   1.000
_cell.length_c   1.000
_cell.angle_alpha   90.00
_cell.angle_beta   90.00
_cell.angle_gamma   90.00
#
_symmetry.space_group_name_H-M   'P 1'
#
loop_
_entity.id
_entity.type
_entity.pdbx_description
1 polymer ?
#
loop_
_entity_poly.entity_id
_entity_poly.type
_entity_poly.pdbx_seq_one_letter_code
_entity_poly.pdbx_strand_id
1 'polypeptide(L)'
;MAIQEAEPHPGRARPAARPIVRQPVARRVPLRQLLRVTSIAGGIQFGWALQLSLLTPYVQELGIPHAWASIIWLCGPLSGLIVQPVVGHMSDRCTSRFGRRRPFIATGVILIIISVLIIGHSADIGWLFGDRGKVKPRAIAAFVFGFWILDVANNMTQGPCRALLADLTGNNGVFISFSLSLLF
;
A
#
# COMPACT_ATOMS: atom_id res chain seq x y z
N MET A 1 -61.78 62.53 19.76
CA MET A 1 -60.77 62.27 18.71
C MET A 1 -59.99 61.04 19.19
N ALA A 2 -59.98 59.99 18.36
CA ALA A 2 -59.81 58.59 18.77
C ALA A 2 -58.44 58.25 19.38
N ILE A 3 -58.46 57.43 20.43
CA ILE A 3 -57.31 56.74 20.99
C ILE A 3 -57.08 55.52 20.09
N GLN A 4 -55.94 55.44 19.44
CA GLN A 4 -55.62 54.36 18.51
C GLN A 4 -55.25 53.10 19.32
N GLU A 5 -56.09 52.07 19.24
CA GLU A 5 -55.81 50.74 19.82
C GLU A 5 -54.58 50.13 19.15
N ALA A 6 -53.63 49.66 19.96
CA ALA A 6 -52.43 48.99 19.48
C ALA A 6 -52.74 47.51 19.18
N GLU A 7 -52.65 47.13 17.91
CA GLU A 7 -52.76 45.75 17.45
C GLU A 7 -51.68 44.84 18.09
N PRO A 8 -52.03 43.65 18.62
CA PRO A 8 -51.05 42.76 19.24
C PRO A 8 -50.16 42.10 18.18
N HIS A 9 -48.85 42.32 18.28
CA HIS A 9 -47.87 41.71 17.39
C HIS A 9 -47.97 40.17 17.38
N PRO A 10 -48.02 39.51 16.20
CA PRO A 10 -48.09 38.06 16.11
C PRO A 10 -46.80 37.46 16.69
N GLY A 11 -46.96 36.59 17.69
CA GLY A 11 -45.87 35.95 18.39
C GLY A 11 -44.90 35.25 17.44
N ARG A 12 -43.63 35.64 17.48
CA ARG A 12 -42.54 34.91 16.81
C ARG A 12 -42.53 33.48 17.31
N ALA A 13 -42.90 32.53 16.46
CA ALA A 13 -42.75 31.12 16.72
C ALA A 13 -41.29 30.83 17.11
N ARG A 14 -41.06 30.20 18.27
CA ARG A 14 -39.74 29.75 18.69
C ARG A 14 -39.18 28.82 17.61
N PRO A 15 -37.95 29.02 17.12
CA PRO A 15 -37.34 28.07 16.20
C PRO A 15 -37.31 26.68 16.84
N ALA A 16 -37.83 25.67 16.14
CA ALA A 16 -37.75 24.29 16.59
C ALA A 16 -36.28 23.95 16.89
N ALA A 17 -36.02 23.45 18.10
CA ALA A 17 -34.68 23.05 18.51
C ALA A 17 -34.14 22.02 17.51
N ARG A 18 -33.03 22.35 16.82
CA ARG A 18 -32.36 21.40 15.94
C ARG A 18 -32.05 20.13 16.73
N PRO A 19 -32.36 18.93 16.21
CA PRO A 19 -31.97 17.70 16.87
C PRO A 19 -30.44 17.71 17.05
N ILE A 20 -30.00 17.59 18.30
CA ILE A 20 -28.58 17.44 18.63
C ILE A 20 -28.15 16.10 18.04
N VAL A 21 -27.50 16.13 16.88
CA VAL A 21 -26.81 14.96 16.33
C VAL A 21 -25.71 14.60 17.33
N ARG A 22 -25.97 13.60 18.18
CA ARG A 22 -24.95 13.06 19.08
C ARG A 22 -23.79 12.60 18.20
N GLN A 23 -22.65 13.28 18.27
CA GLN A 23 -21.44 12.79 17.62
C GLN A 23 -21.16 11.38 18.15
N PRO A 24 -20.89 10.38 17.29
CA PRO A 24 -20.59 9.04 17.76
C PRO A 24 -19.37 9.12 18.69
N VAL A 25 -19.51 8.62 19.92
CA VAL A 25 -18.42 8.52 20.88
C VAL A 25 -17.22 7.88 20.17
N ALA A 26 -16.06 8.54 20.20
CA ALA A 26 -14.86 8.09 19.52
C ALA A 26 -14.50 6.65 19.95
N ARG A 27 -14.86 5.67 19.12
CA ARG A 27 -14.54 4.26 19.37
C ARG A 27 -13.02 4.11 19.24
N ARG A 28 -12.33 3.98 20.38
CA ARG A 28 -10.89 3.72 20.40
C ARG A 28 -10.63 2.41 19.66
N VAL A 29 -9.76 2.45 18.65
CA VAL A 29 -9.34 1.26 17.91
C VAL A 29 -8.51 0.40 18.88
N PRO A 30 -8.83 -0.89 19.07
CA PRO A 30 -8.09 -1.72 20.02
C PRO A 30 -6.63 -1.86 19.60
N LEU A 31 -5.69 -1.72 20.54
CA LEU A 31 -4.24 -1.76 20.29
C LEU A 31 -3.81 -3.01 19.50
N ARG A 32 -4.42 -4.16 19.76
CA ARG A 32 -4.16 -5.41 19.03
C ARG A 32 -4.45 -5.30 17.53
N GLN A 33 -5.50 -4.57 17.15
CA GLN A 33 -5.84 -4.33 15.75
C GLN A 33 -4.84 -3.37 15.12
N LEU A 34 -4.45 -2.30 15.83
CA LEU A 34 -3.42 -1.36 15.38
C LEU A 34 -2.09 -2.09 15.14
N LEU A 35 -1.64 -2.91 16.09
CA LEU A 35 -0.40 -3.68 15.98
C LEU A 35 -0.41 -4.65 14.79
N ARG A 36 -1.48 -5.42 14.58
CA ARG A 36 -1.58 -6.33 13.41
C ARG A 36 -1.43 -5.59 12.09
N VAL A 37 -2.00 -4.40 12.04
CA VAL A 37 -2.09 -3.59 10.84
C VAL A 37 -0.78 -2.84 10.57
N THR A 38 -0.12 -2.31 11.60
CA THR A 38 1.23 -1.73 11.51
C THR A 38 2.28 -2.78 11.17
N SER A 39 2.13 -4.04 11.64
CA SER A 39 3.05 -5.12 11.25
C SER A 39 3.02 -5.42 9.74
N ILE A 40 1.84 -5.34 9.10
CA ILE A 40 1.72 -5.51 7.65
C ILE A 40 2.42 -4.34 6.91
N ALA A 41 2.23 -3.12 7.40
CA ALA A 41 2.91 -1.94 6.88
C ALA A 41 4.44 -2.04 6.99
N GLY A 42 4.91 -2.47 8.16
CA GLY A 42 6.33 -2.70 8.41
C GLY A 42 6.93 -3.76 7.50
N GLY A 43 6.20 -4.84 7.22
CA GLY A 43 6.65 -5.89 6.28
C GLY A 43 6.83 -5.37 4.85
N ILE A 44 5.91 -4.52 4.37
CA ILE A 44 6.01 -3.90 3.05
C ILE A 44 7.21 -2.95 2.98
N GLN A 45 7.43 -2.15 4.04
CA GLN A 45 8.58 -1.25 4.09
C GLN A 45 9.91 -1.99 4.21
N PHE A 46 9.93 -3.13 4.91
CA PHE A 46 11.09 -4.00 4.93
C PHE A 46 11.39 -4.55 3.52
N GLY A 47 10.36 -4.94 2.76
CA GLY A 47 10.51 -5.34 1.36
C GLY A 47 11.13 -4.25 0.48
N TRP A 48 10.62 -3.01 0.59
CA TRP A 48 11.20 -1.84 -0.08
C TRP A 48 12.64 -1.55 0.35
N ALA A 49 12.93 -1.65 1.65
CA ALA A 49 14.28 -1.45 2.18
C ALA A 49 15.27 -2.48 1.64
N LEU A 50 14.87 -3.76 1.59
CA LEU A 50 15.67 -4.83 0.98
C LEU A 50 15.89 -4.56 -0.51
N GLN A 51 14.85 -4.13 -1.23
CA GLN A 51 14.93 -3.82 -2.65
C GLN A 51 15.93 -2.68 -2.93
N LEU A 52 15.85 -1.60 -2.16
CA LEU A 52 16.75 -0.44 -2.27
C LEU A 52 18.18 -0.76 -1.84
N SER A 53 18.34 -1.64 -0.85
CA SER A 53 19.64 -1.94 -0.24
C SER A 53 20.40 -3.06 -0.95
N LEU A 54 19.71 -4.07 -1.49
CA LEU A 54 20.33 -5.26 -2.06
C LEU A 54 20.52 -5.18 -3.58
N LEU A 55 19.77 -4.33 -4.29
CA LEU A 55 19.84 -4.32 -5.76
C LEU A 55 21.26 -4.01 -6.26
N THR A 56 21.77 -2.83 -5.91
CA THR A 56 23.07 -2.35 -6.39
C THR A 56 24.23 -3.28 -6.02
N PRO A 57 24.39 -3.74 -4.76
CA PRO A 57 25.48 -4.65 -4.43
C PRO A 57 25.36 -6.01 -5.13
N TYR A 58 24.15 -6.55 -5.31
CA TYR A 58 23.97 -7.84 -5.98
C TYR A 58 24.27 -7.77 -7.48
N VAL A 59 23.91 -6.66 -8.13
CA VAL A 59 24.26 -6.36 -9.53
C VAL A 59 25.79 -6.30 -9.69
N GLN A 60 26.49 -5.67 -8.75
CA GLN A 60 27.96 -5.61 -8.76
C GLN A 60 28.59 -6.99 -8.52
N GLU A 61 28.05 -7.79 -7.59
CA GLU A 61 28.53 -9.15 -7.30
C GLU A 61 28.43 -10.07 -8.52
N LEU A 62 27.37 -9.92 -9.31
CA LEU A 62 27.18 -10.64 -10.57
C LEU A 62 28.10 -10.13 -11.71
N GLY A 63 28.89 -9.09 -11.47
CA GLY A 63 29.81 -8.50 -12.44
C GLY A 63 29.14 -7.63 -13.50
N ILE A 64 27.90 -7.18 -13.25
CA ILE A 64 27.18 -6.30 -14.18
C ILE A 64 27.76 -4.88 -14.06
N PRO A 65 28.11 -4.22 -15.19
CA PRO A 65 28.54 -2.84 -15.15
C PRO A 65 27.47 -1.92 -14.57
N HIS A 66 27.88 -0.94 -13.76
CA HIS A 66 26.98 0.04 -13.11
C HIS A 66 25.98 0.71 -14.06
N ALA A 67 26.37 0.95 -15.32
CA ALA A 67 25.51 1.55 -16.32
C ALA A 67 24.18 0.80 -16.54
N TRP A 68 24.16 -0.52 -16.32
CA TRP A 68 22.95 -1.34 -16.48
C TRP A 68 22.04 -1.33 -15.23
N ALA A 69 22.55 -0.90 -14.07
CA ALA A 69 21.74 -0.80 -12.86
C ALA A 69 20.55 0.15 -13.04
N SER A 70 20.73 1.23 -13.81
CA SER A 70 19.66 2.18 -14.15
C SER A 70 18.51 1.54 -14.94
N ILE A 71 18.81 0.56 -15.80
CA ILE A 71 17.79 -0.17 -16.57
C ILE A 71 17.02 -1.13 -15.66
N ILE A 72 17.70 -1.77 -14.71
CA ILE A 72 17.02 -2.63 -13.73
C ILE A 72 16.12 -1.77 -12.83
N TRP A 73 16.60 -0.61 -12.39
CA TRP A 73 15.84 0.37 -11.62
C TRP A 73 14.64 0.97 -12.35
N LEU A 74 14.60 0.90 -13.68
CA LEU A 74 13.48 1.40 -14.48
C LEU A 74 12.15 0.70 -14.11
N CYS A 75 12.21 -0.49 -13.50
CA CYS A 75 11.01 -1.16 -13.03
C CYS A 75 10.21 -0.29 -12.05
N GLY A 76 10.87 0.42 -11.14
CA GLY A 76 10.23 1.24 -10.09
C GLY A 76 9.22 2.24 -10.64
N PRO A 77 9.64 3.20 -11.49
CA PRO A 77 8.72 4.15 -12.09
C PRO A 77 7.71 3.51 -13.03
N LEU A 78 8.08 2.47 -13.79
CA LEU A 78 7.17 1.80 -14.71
C LEU A 78 6.05 1.03 -13.98
N SER A 79 6.41 0.26 -12.96
CA SER A 79 5.47 -0.48 -12.15
C SER A 79 4.61 0.47 -11.33
N GLY A 80 5.17 1.53 -10.76
CA GLY A 80 4.41 2.55 -10.05
C GLY A 80 3.36 3.22 -10.92
N LEU A 81 3.74 3.57 -12.16
CA LEU A 81 2.83 4.19 -13.13
C LEU A 81 1.69 3.25 -13.56
N ILE A 82 1.96 1.95 -13.73
CA ILE A 82 0.99 1.01 -14.31
C ILE A 82 0.21 0.25 -13.23
N VAL A 83 0.91 -0.32 -12.25
CA VAL A 83 0.34 -1.24 -11.27
C VAL A 83 -0.59 -0.50 -10.32
N GLN A 84 -0.22 0.69 -9.85
CA GLN A 84 -1.04 1.44 -8.90
C GLN A 84 -2.44 1.79 -9.43
N PRO A 85 -2.62 2.40 -10.64
CA PRO A 85 -3.94 2.69 -11.16
C PRO A 85 -4.74 1.42 -11.52
N VAL A 86 -4.09 0.41 -12.09
CA VAL A 86 -4.75 -0.86 -12.45
C VAL A 86 -5.26 -1.57 -11.21
N VAL A 87 -4.40 -1.75 -10.21
CA VAL A 87 -4.76 -2.44 -8.96
C VAL A 87 -5.75 -1.62 -8.15
N GLY A 88 -5.62 -0.29 -8.12
CA GLY A 88 -6.61 0.59 -7.50
C GLY A 88 -8.00 0.33 -8.07
N HIS A 89 -8.12 0.43 -9.40
CA HIS A 89 -9.36 0.21 -10.13
C HIS A 89 -9.93 -1.21 -9.96
N MET A 90 -9.10 -2.25 -10.08
CA MET A 90 -9.51 -3.64 -9.92
C MET A 90 -9.92 -3.94 -8.47
N SER A 91 -9.20 -3.37 -7.50
CA SER A 91 -9.53 -3.53 -6.09
C SER A 91 -10.88 -2.92 -5.78
N ASP A 92 -11.19 -1.73 -6.29
CA ASP A 92 -12.44 -1.05 -5.99
C ASP A 92 -13.70 -1.76 -6.51
N ARG A 93 -13.55 -2.62 -7.52
CA ARG A 93 -14.64 -3.43 -8.12
C ARG A 93 -14.71 -4.87 -7.60
N CYS A 94 -13.81 -5.26 -6.71
CA CYS A 94 -13.74 -6.64 -6.24
C CYS A 94 -14.85 -6.98 -5.24
N THR A 95 -15.63 -8.03 -5.54
CA THR A 95 -16.75 -8.52 -4.71
C THR A 95 -16.40 -9.79 -3.93
N SER A 96 -15.11 -10.08 -3.73
CA SER A 96 -14.64 -11.29 -3.04
C SER A 96 -15.25 -11.46 -1.64
N ARG A 97 -15.56 -12.71 -1.27
CA ARG A 97 -16.11 -13.10 0.04
C ARG A 97 -15.21 -12.70 1.23
N PHE A 98 -13.92 -12.49 0.97
CA PHE A 98 -12.94 -12.07 1.99
C PHE A 98 -12.84 -10.54 2.12
N GLY A 99 -13.66 -9.80 1.38
CA GLY A 99 -13.64 -8.35 1.31
C GLY A 99 -12.88 -7.85 0.08
N ARG A 100 -13.12 -6.57 -0.23
CA ARG A 100 -12.67 -5.91 -1.47
C ARG A 100 -11.15 -5.82 -1.64
N ARG A 101 -10.42 -5.52 -0.56
CA ARG A 101 -8.97 -5.20 -0.61
C ARG A 101 -8.06 -6.38 -0.25
N ARG A 102 -8.54 -7.31 0.58
CA ARG A 102 -7.76 -8.45 1.08
C ARG A 102 -7.22 -9.41 0.00
N PRO A 103 -7.93 -9.74 -1.10
CA PRO A 103 -7.38 -10.65 -2.10
C PRO A 103 -6.16 -10.06 -2.84
N PHE A 104 -6.14 -8.75 -3.07
CA PHE A 104 -4.99 -8.07 -3.69
C PHE A 104 -3.77 -8.07 -2.78
N ILE A 105 -3.98 -7.80 -1.48
CA ILE A 105 -2.93 -7.87 -0.47
C ILE A 105 -2.37 -9.29 -0.39
N ALA A 106 -3.23 -10.31 -0.32
CA ALA A 106 -2.80 -11.70 -0.24
C ALA A 106 -2.01 -12.14 -1.48
N THR A 107 -2.49 -11.78 -2.67
CA THR A 107 -1.81 -12.06 -3.94
C THR A 107 -0.45 -11.37 -4.00
N GLY A 108 -0.38 -10.09 -3.63
CA GLY A 108 0.86 -9.33 -3.57
C GLY A 108 1.87 -9.93 -2.59
N VAL A 109 1.44 -10.34 -1.39
CA VAL A 109 2.32 -11.01 -0.42
C VAL A 109 2.86 -12.34 -0.96
N ILE A 110 2.02 -13.14 -1.63
CA ILE A 110 2.47 -14.39 -2.28
C ILE A 110 3.52 -14.09 -3.36
N LEU A 111 3.28 -13.08 -4.19
CA LEU A 111 4.23 -12.65 -5.22
C LEU A 111 5.55 -12.14 -4.61
N ILE A 112 5.51 -11.40 -3.49
CA ILE A 112 6.71 -10.96 -2.76
C ILE A 112 7.51 -12.18 -2.28
N ILE A 113 6.86 -13.17 -1.67
CA ILE A 113 7.54 -14.39 -1.19
C ILE A 113 8.22 -15.12 -2.35
N ILE A 114 7.50 -15.35 -3.45
CA ILE A 114 8.05 -16.01 -4.65
C ILE A 114 9.24 -15.21 -5.20
N SER A 115 9.11 -13.89 -5.28
CA SER A 115 10.16 -13.01 -5.81
C SER A 115 11.42 -13.04 -4.97
N VAL A 116 11.28 -12.98 -3.63
CA VAL A 116 12.41 -13.05 -2.71
C VAL A 116 13.12 -14.39 -2.81
N LEU A 117 12.38 -15.49 -2.95
CA LEU A 117 12.98 -16.81 -3.19
C LEU A 117 13.75 -16.88 -4.50
N ILE A 118 13.19 -16.32 -5.59
CA ILE A 118 13.89 -16.24 -6.89
C ILE A 118 15.17 -15.41 -6.79
N ILE A 119 15.11 -14.24 -6.14
CA ILE A 119 16.27 -13.36 -5.95
C ILE A 119 17.34 -14.06 -5.10
N GLY A 120 16.95 -14.63 -3.95
CA GLY A 120 17.85 -15.29 -3.01
C GLY A 120 18.53 -16.53 -3.60
N HIS A 121 17.84 -17.26 -4.48
CA HIS A 121 18.38 -18.44 -5.17
C HIS A 121 18.80 -18.17 -6.61
N SER A 122 18.92 -16.91 -7.04
CA SER A 122 19.20 -16.59 -8.44
C SER A 122 20.55 -17.15 -8.92
N ALA A 123 21.56 -17.18 -8.04
CA ALA A 123 22.85 -17.83 -8.32
C ALA A 123 22.72 -19.35 -8.52
N ASP A 124 21.96 -20.04 -7.66
CA ASP A 124 21.71 -21.49 -7.76
C ASP A 124 20.92 -21.82 -9.03
N ILE A 125 19.90 -21.02 -9.33
CA ILE A 125 19.10 -21.10 -10.55
C ILE A 125 20.02 -20.94 -11.77
N GLY A 126 20.85 -19.90 -11.81
CA GLY A 126 21.79 -19.67 -12.90
C GLY A 126 22.75 -20.84 -13.09
N TRP A 127 23.28 -21.39 -11.99
CA TRP A 127 24.17 -22.55 -12.02
C TRP A 127 23.47 -23.80 -12.58
N LEU A 128 22.24 -24.08 -12.14
CA LEU A 128 21.41 -25.18 -12.63
C LEU A 128 21.18 -25.08 -14.14
N PHE A 129 20.97 -23.86 -14.65
CA PHE A 129 20.79 -23.61 -16.08
C PHE A 129 22.10 -23.47 -16.87
N GLY A 130 23.27 -23.70 -16.24
CA GLY A 130 24.56 -23.83 -16.93
C GLY A 130 25.50 -22.63 -16.80
N ASP A 131 25.29 -21.73 -15.83
CA ASP A 131 26.27 -20.69 -15.52
C ASP A 131 27.47 -21.29 -14.77
N ARG A 132 28.59 -21.45 -15.48
CA ARG A 132 29.86 -21.98 -14.92
C ARG A 132 31.06 -21.04 -15.12
N GLY A 133 30.86 -19.92 -15.80
CA GLY A 133 31.89 -18.96 -16.15
C GLY A 133 31.96 -17.75 -15.22
N LYS A 134 32.85 -16.80 -15.56
CA LYS A 134 32.96 -15.50 -14.87
C LYS A 134 31.70 -14.63 -15.05
N VAL A 135 31.00 -14.78 -16.17
CA VAL A 135 29.73 -14.11 -16.45
C VAL A 135 28.61 -15.11 -16.18
N LYS A 136 27.61 -14.71 -15.39
CA LYS A 136 26.47 -15.54 -14.97
C LYS A 136 25.16 -14.98 -15.55
N PRO A 137 24.95 -15.01 -16.88
CA PRO A 137 23.83 -14.34 -17.52
C PRO A 137 22.46 -14.87 -17.06
N ARG A 138 22.37 -16.14 -16.70
CA ARG A 138 21.11 -16.75 -16.28
C ARG A 138 20.78 -16.41 -14.83
N ALA A 139 21.79 -16.33 -13.97
CA ALA A 139 21.62 -15.78 -12.62
C ALA A 139 21.17 -14.32 -12.68
N ILE A 140 21.78 -13.52 -13.56
CA ILE A 140 21.39 -12.12 -13.80
C ILE A 140 19.94 -12.05 -14.28
N ALA A 141 19.55 -12.86 -15.25
CA ALA A 141 18.17 -12.87 -15.76
C ALA A 141 17.15 -13.26 -14.68
N ALA A 142 17.44 -14.32 -13.90
CA ALA A 142 16.58 -14.75 -12.79
C ALA A 142 16.44 -13.65 -11.72
N PHE A 143 17.55 -13.00 -11.37
CA PHE A 143 17.57 -11.88 -10.44
C PHE A 143 16.75 -10.69 -10.95
N VAL A 144 16.97 -10.24 -12.18
CA VAL A 144 16.21 -9.10 -12.76
C VAL A 144 14.73 -9.42 -12.84
N PHE A 145 14.38 -10.64 -13.24
CA PHE A 145 12.99 -11.10 -13.29
C PHE A 145 12.34 -11.11 -11.90
N GLY A 146 13.01 -11.72 -10.90
CA GLY A 146 12.53 -11.70 -9.52
C GLY A 146 12.40 -10.29 -8.96
N PHE A 147 13.36 -9.41 -9.26
CA PHE A 147 13.36 -8.01 -8.85
C PHE A 147 12.15 -7.24 -9.42
N TRP A 148 11.85 -7.42 -10.71
CA TRP A 148 10.70 -6.80 -11.34
C TRP A 148 9.37 -7.30 -10.75
N ILE A 149 9.25 -8.60 -10.45
CA ILE A 149 8.06 -9.12 -9.78
C ILE A 149 7.96 -8.55 -8.36
N LEU A 150 9.07 -8.47 -7.62
CA LEU A 150 9.09 -7.89 -6.27
C LEU A 150 8.57 -6.46 -6.30
N ASP A 151 9.04 -5.66 -7.26
CA ASP A 151 8.65 -4.26 -7.43
C ASP A 151 7.16 -4.10 -7.76
N VAL A 152 6.66 -4.90 -8.72
CA VAL A 152 5.23 -4.95 -9.06
C VAL A 152 4.39 -5.38 -7.86
N ALA A 153 4.84 -6.39 -7.11
CA ALA A 153 4.13 -6.92 -5.96
C ALA A 153 4.10 -5.92 -4.79
N ASN A 154 5.20 -5.21 -4.55
CA ASN A 154 5.26 -4.11 -3.58
C ASN A 154 4.25 -3.01 -3.94
N ASN A 155 4.26 -2.54 -5.20
CA ASN A 155 3.31 -1.54 -5.69
C ASN A 155 1.85 -2.02 -5.62
N MET A 156 1.58 -3.28 -5.98
CA MET A 156 0.26 -3.91 -5.91
C MET A 156 -0.26 -3.99 -4.47
N THR A 157 0.62 -4.20 -3.50
CA THR A 157 0.21 -4.39 -2.10
C THR A 157 0.01 -3.04 -1.39
N GLN A 158 0.84 -2.05 -1.71
CA GLN A 158 0.89 -0.76 -1.01
C GLN A 158 -0.44 0.01 -1.05
N GLY A 159 -1.04 0.17 -2.23
CA GLY A 159 -2.31 0.90 -2.39
C GLY A 159 -3.47 0.27 -1.59
N PRO A 160 -3.81 -1.00 -1.83
CA PRO A 160 -4.84 -1.72 -1.08
C PRO A 160 -4.57 -1.80 0.43
N CYS A 161 -3.32 -1.95 0.86
CA CYS A 161 -2.95 -1.91 2.28
C CYS A 161 -3.26 -0.54 2.88
N ARG A 162 -2.77 0.55 2.27
CA ARG A 162 -3.00 1.93 2.74
C ARG A 162 -4.48 2.21 2.91
N ALA A 163 -5.30 1.74 1.97
CA ALA A 163 -6.73 1.97 2.02
C ALA A 163 -7.46 1.04 3.02
N LEU A 164 -7.02 -0.21 3.18
CA LEU A 164 -7.52 -1.11 4.25
C LEU A 164 -7.21 -0.54 5.64
N LEU A 165 -6.02 0.04 5.80
CA LEU A 165 -5.59 0.73 7.00
C LEU A 165 -6.52 1.88 7.37
N ALA A 166 -6.80 2.77 6.40
CA ALA A 166 -7.72 3.89 6.58
C ALA A 166 -9.14 3.42 6.95
N ASP A 167 -9.62 2.35 6.31
CA ASP A 167 -10.94 1.76 6.60
C ASP A 167 -11.02 1.21 8.04
N LEU A 168 -9.90 0.70 8.60
CA LEU A 168 -9.84 0.13 9.95
C LEU A 168 -9.69 1.18 11.07
N THR A 169 -9.12 2.34 10.76
CA THR A 169 -8.92 3.44 11.72
C THR A 169 -10.10 4.43 11.77
N GLY A 170 -10.92 4.48 10.72
CA GLY A 170 -12.17 5.26 10.66
C GLY A 170 -12.01 6.78 10.75
N ASN A 171 -13.13 7.52 10.72
CA ASN A 171 -13.17 8.99 10.70
C ASN A 171 -12.63 9.68 11.97
N ASN A 172 -12.47 8.95 13.08
CA ASN A 172 -12.11 9.53 14.38
C ASN A 172 -10.60 9.45 14.68
N GLY A 173 -9.83 8.80 13.79
CA GLY A 173 -8.39 8.62 13.90
C GLY A 173 -7.63 9.29 12.75
N VAL A 174 -8.10 10.44 12.24
CA VAL A 174 -7.46 11.13 11.08
C VAL A 174 -5.95 11.26 11.25
N PHE A 175 -5.48 11.61 12.45
CA PHE A 175 -4.05 11.66 12.76
C PHE A 175 -3.36 10.30 12.67
N ILE A 176 -3.98 9.24 13.20
CA ILE A 176 -3.47 7.86 13.13
C ILE A 176 -3.46 7.36 11.68
N SER A 177 -4.55 7.57 10.93
CA SER A 177 -4.64 7.27 9.49
C SER A 177 -3.59 8.02 8.69
N PHE A 178 -3.34 9.30 9.03
CA PHE A 178 -2.34 10.13 8.39
C PHE A 178 -0.92 9.63 8.71
N SER A 179 -0.59 9.38 9.98
CA SER A 179 0.70 8.80 10.39
C SER A 179 0.94 7.44 9.77
N LEU A 180 -0.09 6.58 9.67
CA LEU A 180 0.00 5.30 8.98
C LEU A 180 0.10 5.44 7.46
N SER A 181 -0.49 6.49 6.88
CA SER A 181 -0.32 6.77 5.46
C SER A 181 1.10 7.26 5.14
N LEU A 182 1.76 7.95 6.07
CA LEU A 182 3.18 8.31 5.93
C LEU A 182 4.12 7.10 6.01
N LEU A 183 3.66 5.97 6.57
CA LEU A 183 4.42 4.72 6.59
C LEU A 183 4.38 3.97 5.24
N PHE A 184 3.79 4.52 4.18
CA PHE A 184 3.75 3.92 2.84
C PHE A 184 4.05 4.96 1.78
#